data_AF-A0A2E7UDG3-F1
#
_entry.id   AF-A0A2E7UDG3-F1
#
_cell.length_a   1.000
_cell.length_b   1.000
_cell.length_c   1.000
_cell.angle_alpha   90.00
_cell.angle_beta   90.00
_cell.angle_gamma   90.00
#
_symmetry.space_group_name_H-M   'P 1'
#
loop_
_entity.id
_entity.type
_entity.pdbx_description
1 polymer ?
#
loop_
_entity_poly.entity_id
_entity_poly.type
_entity_poly.pdbx_seq_one_letter_code
_entity_poly.pdbx_strand_id
1 'polypeptide(L)'
;MDVRTTHQSGPQMRAVMHELRRSMPPEDVVTIANQLPALERGIFLQDWRLDEGPIDLPDADTFRARVYERVKAHHFRVESLVQDVFWLWNEKLDPARSDRISAALPDCLKSLWPQGSP
;
A
#
# COMPACT_ATOMS: atom_id res chain seq x y z
N MET A 1 7.58 14.91 19.27
CA MET A 1 6.29 14.44 18.76
C MET A 1 5.63 15.63 18.08
N ASP A 2 5.91 15.81 16.79
CA ASP A 2 5.45 16.96 16.00
C ASP A 2 4.96 16.43 14.64
N VAL A 3 3.65 16.15 14.56
CA VAL A 3 2.96 15.87 13.30
C VAL A 3 2.68 17.22 12.67
N ARG A 4 3.62 17.69 11.84
CA ARG A 4 3.41 18.79 10.91
C ARG A 4 3.81 18.37 9.52
N THR A 5 2.88 17.72 8.81
CA THR A 5 2.46 18.10 7.45
C THR A 5 1.44 17.09 6.92
N THR A 6 0.15 17.40 7.08
CA THR A 6 -0.97 16.73 6.38
C THR A 6 -0.77 16.69 4.85
N HIS A 7 0.10 17.55 4.30
CA HIS A 7 0.43 17.63 2.88
C HIS A 7 1.48 16.60 2.40
N GLN A 8 2.25 15.95 3.28
CA GLN A 8 3.28 14.97 2.86
C GLN A 8 2.85 13.50 2.98
N SER A 9 1.82 13.20 3.78
CA SER A 9 1.31 11.82 3.95
C SER A 9 0.54 11.30 2.73
N GLY A 10 -0.16 12.19 2.00
CA GLY A 10 -0.96 11.81 0.83
C GLY A 10 -0.15 11.21 -0.34
N PRO A 11 0.92 11.88 -0.81
CA PRO A 11 1.77 11.36 -1.89
C PRO A 11 2.43 10.02 -1.56
N GLN A 12 2.79 9.83 -0.29
CA GLN A 12 3.45 8.64 0.23
C GLN A 12 2.50 7.43 0.28
N MET A 13 1.32 7.58 0.89
CA MET A 13 0.26 6.57 0.89
C MET A 13 -0.12 6.17 -0.54
N ARG A 14 -0.31 7.17 -1.43
CA ARG A 14 -0.59 6.94 -2.85
C ARG A 14 0.51 6.14 -3.55
N ALA A 15 1.78 6.38 -3.24
CA ALA A 15 2.89 5.64 -3.82
C ALA A 15 2.85 4.14 -3.43
N VAL A 16 2.62 3.84 -2.15
CA VAL A 16 2.45 2.45 -1.66
C VAL A 16 1.27 1.77 -2.36
N MET A 17 0.13 2.45 -2.39
CA MET A 17 -1.11 1.98 -3.03
C MET A 17 -0.93 1.66 -4.51
N HIS A 18 -0.30 2.57 -5.25
CA HIS A 18 -0.11 2.41 -6.69
C HIS A 18 0.94 1.34 -7.03
N GLU A 19 2.00 1.20 -6.22
CA GLU A 19 2.98 0.13 -6.40
C GLU A 19 2.38 -1.25 -6.06
N LEU A 20 1.60 -1.34 -4.98
CA LEU A 20 0.92 -2.56 -4.58
C LEU A 20 0.01 -3.06 -5.71
N ARG A 21 -0.85 -2.18 -6.21
CA ARG A 21 -1.74 -2.49 -7.34
C ARG A 21 -0.98 -2.92 -8.59
N ARG A 22 0.16 -2.27 -8.90
CA ARG A 22 0.93 -2.59 -10.11
C ARG A 22 1.55 -3.98 -10.05
N SER A 23 1.78 -4.50 -8.85
CA SER A 23 2.47 -5.77 -8.59
C SER A 23 1.53 -6.97 -8.38
N MET A 24 0.23 -6.80 -8.66
CA MET A 24 -0.80 -7.78 -8.29
C MET A 24 -1.75 -8.09 -9.46
N PRO A 25 -2.31 -9.30 -9.52
CA PRO A 25 -3.32 -9.62 -10.50
C PRO A 25 -4.62 -8.84 -10.21
N PRO A 26 -5.45 -8.55 -11.24
CA PRO A 26 -6.61 -7.69 -11.10
C PRO A 26 -7.62 -8.11 -10.02
N GLU A 27 -7.81 -9.41 -9.83
CA GLU A 27 -8.71 -9.99 -8.83
C GLU A 27 -8.31 -9.61 -7.40
N ASP A 28 -7.02 -9.65 -7.08
CA ASP A 28 -6.52 -9.32 -5.75
C ASP A 28 -6.56 -7.80 -5.53
N VAL A 29 -6.29 -7.02 -6.57
CA VAL A 29 -6.47 -5.56 -6.56
C VAL A 29 -7.91 -5.21 -6.19
N VAL A 30 -8.90 -5.81 -6.87
CA VAL A 30 -10.32 -5.55 -6.58
C VAL A 30 -10.69 -6.02 -5.17
N THR A 31 -10.13 -7.15 -4.71
CA THR A 31 -10.33 -7.66 -3.35
C THR A 31 -9.89 -6.64 -2.29
N ILE A 32 -8.68 -6.08 -2.42
CA ILE A 32 -8.18 -5.03 -1.54
C ILE A 32 -9.02 -3.76 -1.66
N ALA A 33 -9.31 -3.30 -2.88
CA ALA A 33 -10.06 -2.07 -3.12
C ALA A 33 -11.43 -2.06 -2.41
N ASN A 34 -12.11 -3.20 -2.40
CA ASN A 34 -13.42 -3.35 -1.76
C ASN A 34 -13.39 -3.24 -0.23
N GLN A 35 -12.23 -3.42 0.41
CA GLN A 35 -12.08 -3.24 1.85
C GLN A 35 -11.79 -1.77 2.23
N LEU A 36 -11.26 -0.98 1.30
CA LEU A 36 -10.90 0.42 1.55
C LEU A 36 -12.15 1.32 1.65
N PRO A 37 -12.13 2.40 2.47
CA PRO A 37 -13.15 3.44 2.43
C PRO A 37 -13.17 4.16 1.09
N ALA A 38 -14.24 4.90 0.80
CA ALA A 38 -14.52 5.39 -0.55
C ALA A 38 -13.41 6.28 -1.14
N LEU A 39 -12.79 7.15 -0.33
CA LEU A 39 -11.74 8.05 -0.78
C LEU A 39 -10.45 7.29 -1.10
N GLU A 40 -10.00 6.43 -0.20
CA GLU A 40 -8.82 5.59 -0.37
C GLU A 40 -8.99 4.62 -1.52
N ARG A 41 -10.19 4.04 -1.69
CA ARG A 41 -10.52 3.21 -2.86
C ARG A 41 -10.37 3.99 -4.17
N GLY A 42 -10.86 5.24 -4.19
CA GLY A 42 -10.68 6.15 -5.32
C GLY A 42 -9.21 6.39 -5.63
N ILE A 43 -8.38 6.67 -4.62
CA ILE A 43 -6.93 6.85 -4.76
C ILE A 43 -6.27 5.54 -5.24
N PHE A 44 -6.67 4.40 -4.70
CA PHE A 44 -6.11 3.08 -5.02
C PHE A 44 -6.34 2.70 -6.47
N LEU A 45 -7.53 2.99 -7.02
CA LEU A 45 -7.94 2.64 -8.39
C LEU A 45 -7.69 3.77 -9.39
N GLN A 46 -7.27 4.95 -8.94
CA GLN A 46 -7.00 6.09 -9.79
C GLN A 46 -5.99 5.74 -10.90
N ASP A 47 -6.33 6.11 -12.15
CA ASP A 47 -5.51 5.92 -13.35
C ASP A 47 -5.05 4.45 -13.59
N TRP A 48 -5.79 3.46 -13.07
CA TRP A 48 -5.44 2.05 -13.31
C TRP A 48 -5.79 1.61 -14.72
N ARG A 49 -4.88 0.86 -15.33
CA ARG A 49 -5.00 0.25 -16.64
C ARG A 49 -4.82 -1.25 -16.56
N LEU A 50 -5.88 -2.00 -16.86
CA LEU A 50 -5.89 -3.47 -16.79
C LEU A 50 -5.02 -4.13 -17.88
N ASP A 51 -4.84 -3.44 -19.01
CA ASP A 51 -4.05 -3.91 -20.16
C ASP A 51 -2.54 -3.91 -19.90
N GLU A 52 -2.07 -3.33 -18.79
CA GLU A 52 -0.65 -3.28 -18.42
C GLU A 52 -0.15 -4.52 -17.64
N GLY A 53 -1.06 -5.44 -17.26
CA GLY A 53 -0.77 -6.64 -16.45
C GLY A 53 -0.16 -6.34 -15.07
N PRO A 54 0.23 -7.36 -14.26
CA PRO A 54 1.08 -7.15 -13.09
C PRO A 54 2.57 -7.04 -13.48
N ILE A 55 3.37 -6.31 -12.69
CA ILE A 55 4.84 -6.41 -12.74
C ILE A 55 5.34 -7.44 -11.74
N ASP A 56 6.48 -8.07 -12.07
CA ASP A 56 7.14 -9.01 -11.18
C ASP A 56 7.58 -8.36 -9.86
N LEU A 57 7.40 -9.06 -8.75
CA LEU A 57 7.71 -8.59 -7.40
C LEU A 57 8.43 -9.68 -6.60
N PRO A 58 9.76 -9.82 -6.77
CA PRO A 58 10.51 -10.92 -6.19
C PRO A 58 10.61 -10.86 -4.66
N ASP A 59 10.69 -9.66 -4.07
CA ASP A 59 10.88 -9.47 -2.64
C ASP A 59 10.35 -8.12 -2.12
N ALA A 60 10.29 -8.00 -0.79
CA ALA A 60 9.87 -6.81 -0.09
C ALA A 60 10.80 -5.60 -0.31
N ASP A 61 12.10 -5.82 -0.54
CA ASP A 61 13.06 -4.72 -0.71
C ASP A 61 12.90 -4.07 -2.10
N THR A 62 12.62 -4.86 -3.12
CA THR A 62 12.22 -4.41 -4.45
C THR A 62 10.95 -3.58 -4.38
N PHE A 63 9.95 -4.01 -3.60
CA PHE A 63 8.73 -3.23 -3.37
C PHE A 63 9.05 -1.86 -2.78
N ARG A 64 9.80 -1.82 -1.67
CA ARG A 64 10.18 -0.57 -0.99
C ARG A 64 10.93 0.36 -1.93
N ALA A 65 11.91 -0.17 -2.68
CA ALA A 65 12.67 0.60 -3.66
C ALA A 65 11.75 1.27 -4.69
N ARG A 66 10.80 0.54 -5.28
CA ARG A 66 9.86 1.08 -6.26
C ARG A 66 8.88 2.10 -5.65
N VAL A 67 8.43 1.88 -4.42
CA VAL A 67 7.66 2.89 -3.67
C VAL A 67 8.48 4.17 -3.52
N TYR A 68 9.75 4.08 -3.15
CA TYR A 68 10.60 5.27 -3.00
C TYR A 68 10.79 6.03 -4.31
N GLU A 69 11.00 5.34 -5.43
CA GLU A 69 11.12 6.00 -6.73
C GLU A 69 9.83 6.75 -7.13
N ARG A 70 8.65 6.28 -6.69
CA ARG A 70 7.37 6.97 -6.92
C ARG A 70 7.18 8.22 -6.06
N VAL A 71 7.76 8.24 -4.86
CA VAL A 71 7.76 9.43 -3.99
C VAL A 71 8.85 10.37 -4.49
N LYS A 72 8.53 11.18 -5.52
CA LYS A 72 9.43 12.15 -6.19
C LYS A 72 10.51 12.74 -5.25
N ALA A 73 11.73 12.88 -5.78
CA ALA A 73 13.01 13.31 -5.19
C ALA A 73 13.06 14.52 -4.22
N HIS A 74 11.93 15.15 -3.89
CA HIS A 74 11.83 16.24 -2.91
C HIS A 74 11.31 15.79 -1.53
N HIS A 75 11.11 14.48 -1.31
CA HIS A 75 10.68 13.96 -0.01
C HIS A 75 11.79 13.08 0.59
N PHE A 76 11.97 13.18 1.91
CA PHE A 76 12.86 12.29 2.64
C PHE A 76 12.42 10.83 2.45
N ARG A 77 13.38 9.92 2.24
CA ARG A 77 13.11 8.49 2.32
C ARG A 77 12.68 8.17 3.75
N VAL A 78 11.44 7.71 3.90
CA VAL A 78 10.93 7.19 5.17
C VAL A 78 11.00 5.67 5.08
N GLU A 79 11.99 5.08 5.74
CA GLU A 79 12.25 3.62 5.72
C GLU A 79 11.02 2.80 6.17
N SER A 80 10.22 3.35 7.09
CA SER A 80 9.01 2.74 7.62
C SER A 80 7.77 2.92 6.73
N LEU A 81 7.85 3.63 5.60
CA LEU A 81 6.66 4.07 4.86
C LEU A 81 5.67 2.93 4.53
N VAL A 82 6.17 1.81 4.02
CA VAL A 82 5.32 0.67 3.65
C VAL A 82 4.63 0.10 4.90
N GLN A 83 5.40 -0.08 5.96
CA GLN A 83 4.93 -0.60 7.24
C GLN A 83 3.93 0.35 7.91
N ASP A 84 4.15 1.66 7.82
CA ASP A 84 3.24 2.68 8.37
C ASP A 84 1.88 2.64 7.67
N VAL A 85 1.87 2.43 6.35
CA VAL A 85 0.63 2.24 5.58
C VAL A 85 -0.10 0.96 5.97
N PHE A 86 0.63 -0.16 6.06
CA PHE A 86 0.04 -1.45 6.44
C PHE A 86 -0.47 -1.43 7.88
N TRP A 87 0.28 -0.80 8.78
CA TRP A 87 -0.15 -0.55 10.15
C TRP A 87 -1.41 0.31 10.19
N LEU A 88 -1.47 1.40 9.43
CA LEU A 88 -2.64 2.26 9.37
C LEU A 88 -3.88 1.50 8.91
N TRP A 89 -3.77 0.67 7.86
CA TRP A 89 -4.89 -0.14 7.39
C TRP A 89 -5.32 -1.17 8.44
N ASN A 90 -4.36 -1.86 9.05
CA ASN A 90 -4.65 -2.83 10.11
C ASN A 90 -5.35 -2.20 11.31
N GLU A 91 -4.94 -0.99 11.69
CA GLU A 91 -5.43 -0.26 12.87
C GLU A 91 -6.76 0.47 12.63
N LYS A 92 -7.01 0.98 11.41
CA LYS A 92 -8.17 1.85 11.12
C LYS A 92 -9.34 1.13 10.45
N LEU A 93 -9.12 -0.03 9.86
CA LEU A 93 -10.19 -0.84 9.30
C LEU A 93 -10.70 -1.83 10.36
N ASP A 94 -11.94 -2.29 10.20
CA ASP A 94 -12.43 -3.38 11.04
C ASP A 94 -11.61 -4.67 10.80
N PRO A 95 -11.51 -5.57 11.79
CA PRO A 95 -10.62 -6.74 11.70
C PRO A 95 -10.88 -7.61 10.47
N ALA A 96 -12.14 -7.83 10.08
CA ALA A 96 -12.47 -8.67 8.94
C ALA A 96 -12.02 -8.06 7.61
N ARG A 97 -11.99 -6.73 7.50
CA ARG A 97 -11.42 -6.02 6.34
C ARG A 97 -9.90 -6.11 6.32
N SER A 98 -9.26 -5.89 7.46
CA SER A 98 -7.80 -6.00 7.60
C SER A 98 -7.31 -7.40 7.24
N ASP A 99 -7.97 -8.45 7.71
CA ASP A 99 -7.65 -9.85 7.41
C ASP A 99 -7.78 -10.17 5.91
N ARG A 100 -8.79 -9.61 5.23
CA ARG A 100 -8.94 -9.78 3.78
C ARG A 100 -7.86 -9.08 3.00
N ILE A 101 -7.42 -7.90 3.43
CA ILE A 101 -6.31 -7.20 2.79
C ILE A 101 -5.03 -8.01 2.95
N SER A 102 -4.69 -8.43 4.17
CA SER A 102 -3.47 -9.18 4.45
C SER A 102 -3.41 -10.53 3.69
N ALA A 103 -4.55 -11.21 3.55
CA ALA A 103 -4.67 -12.44 2.78
C ALA A 103 -4.43 -12.24 1.27
N ALA A 104 -4.83 -11.09 0.72
CA ALA A 104 -4.70 -10.74 -0.70
C ALA A 104 -3.35 -10.10 -1.06
N LEU A 105 -2.46 -9.86 -0.08
CA LEU A 105 -1.13 -9.35 -0.37
C LEU A 105 -0.27 -10.41 -1.09
N PRO A 106 0.65 -9.97 -1.96
CA PRO A 106 1.74 -10.83 -2.43
C PRO A 106 2.48 -11.49 -1.26
N ASP A 107 2.84 -12.76 -1.39
CA ASP A 107 3.47 -13.53 -0.30
C ASP A 107 4.73 -12.85 0.24
N CYS A 108 5.54 -12.24 -0.63
CA CYS A 108 6.75 -11.52 -0.25
C CYS A 108 6.48 -10.28 0.64
N LEU A 109 5.25 -9.76 0.67
CA LEU A 109 4.84 -8.61 1.47
C LEU A 109 4.11 -8.98 2.76
N LYS A 110 3.66 -10.24 2.92
CA LYS A 110 2.89 -10.67 4.11
C LYS A 110 3.69 -10.49 5.41
N SER A 111 5.01 -10.63 5.37
CA SER A 111 5.89 -10.41 6.53
C SER A 111 5.96 -8.94 6.98
N LEU A 112 5.57 -7.99 6.12
CA LEU A 112 5.50 -6.57 6.45
C LEU A 112 4.17 -6.19 7.11
N TRP A 113 3.15 -7.04 7.02
CA TRP A 113 1.88 -6.80 7.68
C TRP A 113 2.07 -6.94 9.20
N PRO A 114 1.54 -6.01 10.02
CA PRO A 114 1.68 -6.10 11.47
C PRO A 114 0.99 -7.37 12.00
N GLN A 115 1.72 -8.18 12.76
CA GLN A 115 1.18 -9.40 13.37
C GLN A 115 0.50 -9.08 14.69
N GLY A 116 -0.80 -8.77 14.66
CA GLY A 116 -1.55 -8.40 15.86
C GLY A 116 -1.02 -7.14 16.54
N SER A 117 -1.78 -6.58 17.48
CA SER A 117 -1.30 -5.44 18.26
C SER A 117 -0.07 -5.87 19.10
N PRO A 118 0.93 -4.99 19.34
CA PRO A 118 1.79 -5.16 20.51
C PRO A 118 0.97 -5.21 21.80
#